data_AF-A0A7Y3MSF0-F1
#
_entry.id   AF-A0A7Y3MSF0-F1
#
_cell.length_a   1.000
_cell.length_b   1.000
_cell.length_c   1.000
_cell.angle_alpha   90.00
_cell.angle_beta   90.00
_cell.angle_gamma   90.00
#
_symmetry.space_group_name_H-M   'P 1'
#
loop_
_entity.id
_entity.type
_entity.pdbx_description
1 polymer ?
#
loop_
_entity_poly.entity_id
_entity_poly.type
_entity_poly.pdbx_seq_one_letter_code
_entity_poly.pdbx_strand_id
1 'polypeptide(L)'
;HLIYSDPSYLDGLRLGIVCILISAIIQCALILTGITVGVLFVLGLASDWFTMTNTPAWVAVGPDYLMIPFVMLALYGWWRFSAPDPAVQSGDRGDRPRRIVRVTTVILVVATFLNVSIKSLAFSNPAMEPYSAGLETIHGLTFITQFFASLLYIMWLAPRIPSPKMRETAKRYLWLLPLLFIPGCVVLFLGPIVAIVMYFLLLNRVRTALRTIRAQQDEEGAEVGLT
;
A
#
# COMPACT_ATOMS: atom_id res chain seq x y z
N HIS A 1 16.13 6.67 19.49
CA HIS A 1 16.72 6.65 18.13
C HIS A 1 16.74 5.21 17.63
N LEU A 2 16.50 4.93 16.34
CA LEU A 2 16.44 3.55 15.82
C LEU A 2 17.80 2.82 15.87
N ILE A 3 18.90 3.55 16.00
CA ILE A 3 20.25 2.97 16.10
C ILE A 3 20.44 2.10 17.35
N TYR A 4 19.61 2.29 18.39
CA TYR A 4 19.65 1.48 19.61
C TYR A 4 18.52 0.45 19.68
N SER A 5 17.72 0.31 18.62
CA SER A 5 16.65 -0.70 18.57
C SER A 5 17.24 -2.08 18.28
N ASP A 6 16.56 -3.14 18.71
CA ASP A 6 16.97 -4.53 18.44
C ASP A 6 17.16 -4.77 16.93
N PRO A 7 18.32 -5.32 16.49
CA PRO A 7 18.55 -5.85 15.16
C PRO A 7 17.36 -6.58 14.52
N SER A 8 16.74 -7.49 15.29
CA SER A 8 15.64 -8.33 14.81
C SER A 8 14.40 -7.50 14.45
N TYR A 9 14.18 -6.40 15.17
CA TYR A 9 13.10 -5.46 14.92
C TYR A 9 13.35 -4.67 13.62
N LEU A 10 14.58 -4.20 13.38
CA LEU A 10 14.94 -3.50 12.14
C LEU A 10 14.77 -4.40 10.91
N ASP A 11 15.16 -5.66 11.01
CA ASP A 11 14.94 -6.65 9.96
C ASP A 11 13.45 -6.90 9.70
N GLY A 12 12.64 -6.95 10.76
CA GLY A 12 11.18 -7.02 10.68
C GLY A 12 10.57 -5.81 9.95
N LEU A 13 11.01 -4.59 10.26
CA LEU A 13 10.58 -3.38 9.56
C LEU A 13 10.95 -3.41 8.08
N ARG A 14 12.20 -3.80 7.77
CA ARG A 14 12.70 -3.89 6.39
C ARG A 14 11.91 -4.90 5.57
N LEU A 15 11.67 -6.09 6.13
CA LEU A 15 10.85 -7.12 5.48
C LEU A 15 9.43 -6.61 5.23
N GLY A 16 8.83 -5.93 6.22
CA GLY A 16 7.51 -5.33 6.08
C GLY A 16 7.42 -4.36 4.90
N ILE A 17 8.40 -3.44 4.76
CA ILE A 17 8.46 -2.51 3.63
C ILE A 17 8.60 -3.26 2.30
N VAL A 18 9.44 -4.29 2.22
CA VAL A 18 9.60 -5.08 0.99
C VAL A 18 8.29 -5.73 0.58
N CYS A 19 7.53 -6.33 1.51
CA CYS A 19 6.21 -6.89 1.23
C CYS A 19 5.23 -5.83 0.72
N ILE A 20 5.19 -4.65 1.35
CA ILE A 20 4.35 -3.52 0.90
C ILE A 20 4.74 -3.11 -0.53
N LEU A 21 6.02 -2.93 -0.81
CA LEU A 21 6.52 -2.54 -2.12
C LEU A 21 6.13 -3.56 -3.20
N ILE A 22 6.35 -4.85 -2.95
CA ILE A 22 6.00 -5.92 -3.91
C ILE A 22 4.49 -5.92 -4.17
N SER A 23 3.68 -5.90 -3.11
CA SER A 23 2.20 -5.88 -3.24
C SER A 23 1.72 -4.68 -4.06
N ALA A 24 2.27 -3.50 -3.80
CA ALA A 24 1.89 -2.29 -4.50
C ALA A 24 2.32 -2.33 -5.97
N ILE A 25 3.52 -2.84 -6.31
CA ILE A 25 4.00 -2.91 -7.71
C ILE A 25 3.06 -3.80 -8.52
N ILE A 26 2.68 -4.95 -7.97
CA ILE A 26 1.81 -5.90 -8.65
C ILE A 26 0.40 -5.33 -8.80
N GLN A 27 -0.15 -4.69 -7.76
CA GLN A 27 -1.44 -4.01 -7.86
C GLN A 27 -1.42 -2.91 -8.93
N CYS A 28 -0.33 -2.12 -9.01
CA CYS A 28 -0.19 -1.10 -10.04
C CYS A 28 -0.15 -1.72 -11.44
N ALA A 29 0.61 -2.80 -11.63
CA ALA A 29 0.66 -3.51 -12.91
C ALA A 29 -0.74 -4.01 -13.32
N LEU A 30 -1.48 -4.63 -12.40
CA LEU A 30 -2.84 -5.12 -12.67
C LEU A 30 -3.83 -3.99 -12.96
N ILE A 31 -3.74 -2.85 -12.26
CA ILE A 31 -4.54 -1.65 -12.54
C ILE A 31 -4.23 -1.13 -13.96
N LEU A 32 -2.96 -1.03 -14.33
CA LEU A 32 -2.56 -0.59 -15.67
C LEU A 32 -3.03 -1.56 -16.76
N THR A 33 -2.98 -2.86 -16.50
CA THR A 33 -3.56 -3.88 -17.40
C THR A 33 -5.07 -3.66 -17.55
N GLY A 34 -5.79 -3.46 -16.45
CA GLY A 34 -7.24 -3.20 -16.47
C GLY A 34 -7.60 -1.94 -17.27
N ILE A 35 -6.88 -0.84 -17.06
CA ILE A 35 -7.05 0.41 -17.82
C ILE A 35 -6.78 0.16 -19.31
N THR A 36 -5.70 -0.54 -19.64
CA THR A 36 -5.33 -0.83 -21.04
C THR A 36 -6.41 -1.65 -21.74
N VAL A 37 -6.91 -2.70 -21.09
CA VAL A 37 -8.02 -3.53 -21.61
C VAL A 37 -9.28 -2.68 -21.79
N GLY A 38 -9.63 -1.84 -20.82
CA GLY A 38 -10.78 -0.93 -20.92
C GLY A 38 -10.68 0.05 -22.09
N VAL A 39 -9.49 0.66 -22.31
CA VAL A 39 -9.26 1.57 -23.44
C VAL A 39 -9.36 0.84 -24.78
N LEU A 40 -8.74 -0.33 -24.92
CA LEU A 40 -8.83 -1.14 -26.15
C LEU A 40 -10.27 -1.55 -26.45
N PHE A 41 -11.06 -1.83 -25.42
CA PHE A 41 -12.48 -2.15 -25.55
C PHE A 41 -13.29 -0.94 -26.05
N VAL A 42 -13.13 0.24 -25.44
CA VAL A 42 -13.83 1.48 -25.84
C VAL A 42 -13.49 1.89 -27.28
N LEU A 43 -12.26 1.65 -27.72
CA LEU A 43 -11.82 1.93 -29.09
C LEU A 43 -12.30 0.89 -30.11
N GLY A 44 -13.00 -0.16 -29.70
CA GLY A 44 -13.45 -1.25 -30.57
C GLY A 44 -12.33 -2.14 -31.08
N LEU A 45 -11.11 -2.02 -30.53
CA LEU A 45 -9.95 -2.84 -30.92
C LEU A 45 -9.96 -4.22 -30.24
N ALA A 46 -10.76 -4.37 -29.18
CA ALA A 46 -10.96 -5.62 -28.45
C ALA A 46 -12.41 -6.12 -28.50
N SER A 47 -13.28 -5.56 -29.35
CA SER A 47 -14.70 -5.92 -29.41
C SER A 47 -14.94 -7.39 -29.75
N ASP A 48 -14.12 -7.96 -30.63
CA ASP A 48 -14.19 -9.38 -31.01
C ASP A 48 -13.69 -10.32 -29.89
N TRP A 49 -12.84 -9.79 -28.99
CA TRP A 49 -12.25 -10.55 -27.89
C TRP A 49 -13.15 -10.55 -26.65
N PHE A 50 -13.98 -9.51 -26.50
CA PHE A 50 -14.85 -9.27 -25.35
C PHE A 50 -16.25 -8.87 -25.82
N THR A 51 -17.03 -9.80 -26.36
CA THR A 51 -18.47 -9.54 -26.46
C THR A 51 -19.08 -9.68 -25.07
N MET A 52 -19.72 -8.62 -24.55
CA MET A 52 -20.32 -8.58 -23.20
C MET A 52 -21.30 -9.73 -22.95
N THR A 53 -21.89 -10.29 -24.00
CA THR A 53 -22.83 -11.40 -23.93
C THR A 53 -22.19 -12.76 -23.67
N ASN A 54 -20.89 -12.94 -23.92
CA ASN A 54 -20.21 -14.24 -23.82
C ASN A 54 -18.93 -14.22 -22.99
N THR A 55 -18.67 -13.15 -22.22
CA THR A 55 -17.47 -13.09 -21.39
C THR A 55 -17.57 -14.14 -20.27
N PRO A 56 -16.68 -15.13 -20.20
CA PRO A 56 -16.72 -16.14 -19.15
C PRO A 56 -16.58 -15.49 -17.76
N ALA A 57 -17.30 -16.01 -16.76
CA ALA A 57 -17.26 -15.47 -15.39
C ALA A 57 -15.83 -15.34 -14.83
N TRP A 58 -14.95 -16.27 -15.17
CA TRP A 58 -13.55 -16.24 -14.73
C TRP A 58 -12.74 -15.10 -15.35
N VAL A 59 -13.13 -14.57 -16.51
CA VAL A 59 -12.50 -13.37 -17.09
C VAL A 59 -13.00 -12.11 -16.39
N ALA A 60 -14.30 -12.06 -16.08
CA ALA A 60 -14.92 -10.91 -15.42
C ALA A 60 -14.46 -10.74 -13.96
N VAL A 61 -14.38 -11.83 -13.19
CA VAL A 61 -14.07 -11.80 -11.75
C VAL A 61 -12.66 -12.30 -11.44
N GLY A 62 -12.00 -12.99 -12.38
CA GLY A 62 -10.66 -13.54 -12.18
C GLY A 62 -9.61 -12.53 -11.72
N PRO A 63 -9.54 -11.31 -12.30
CA PRO A 63 -8.63 -10.28 -11.83
C PRO A 63 -8.81 -9.94 -10.35
N ASP A 64 -10.05 -9.91 -9.84
CA ASP A 64 -10.32 -9.64 -8.42
C ASP A 64 -9.84 -10.80 -7.52
N TYR A 65 -9.96 -12.06 -7.97
CA TYR A 65 -9.40 -13.22 -7.25
C TYR A 65 -7.86 -13.17 -7.18
N LEU A 66 -7.20 -12.73 -8.26
CA LEU A 66 -5.76 -12.55 -8.29
C LEU A 66 -5.27 -11.48 -7.30
N MET A 67 -6.12 -10.55 -6.88
CA MET A 67 -5.76 -9.53 -5.89
C MET A 67 -5.63 -10.05 -4.46
N ILE A 68 -6.29 -11.17 -4.12
CA ILE A 68 -6.31 -11.72 -2.76
C ILE A 68 -4.90 -11.99 -2.21
N PRO A 69 -4.00 -12.73 -2.88
CA PRO A 69 -2.65 -12.95 -2.35
C PRO A 69 -1.88 -11.63 -2.14
N PHE A 70 -2.11 -10.62 -2.98
CA PHE A 70 -1.42 -9.33 -2.88
C PHE A 70 -1.97 -8.46 -1.74
N VAL A 71 -3.28 -8.49 -1.47
CA VAL A 71 -3.85 -7.78 -0.31
C VAL A 71 -3.39 -8.44 0.99
N MET A 72 -3.25 -9.76 1.01
CA MET A 72 -2.68 -10.49 2.14
C MET A 72 -1.19 -10.19 2.35
N LEU A 73 -0.42 -10.08 1.27
CA LEU A 73 0.98 -9.66 1.33
C LEU A 73 1.10 -8.21 1.85
N ALA A 74 0.20 -7.31 1.43
CA ALA A 74 0.13 -5.94 1.94
C ALA A 74 -0.23 -5.93 3.43
N LEU A 75 -1.18 -6.74 3.87
CA LEU A 75 -1.54 -6.91 5.29
C LEU A 75 -0.34 -7.34 6.11
N TYR A 76 0.35 -8.40 5.70
CA TYR A 76 1.56 -8.88 6.38
C TYR A 76 2.63 -7.78 6.44
N GLY A 77 2.85 -7.10 5.31
CA GLY A 77 3.83 -6.02 5.19
C GLY A 77 3.54 -4.86 6.15
N TRP A 78 2.30 -4.38 6.18
CA TRP A 78 1.87 -3.32 7.09
C TRP A 78 1.90 -3.76 8.55
N TRP A 79 1.52 -5.00 8.85
CA TRP A 79 1.55 -5.52 10.21
C TRP A 79 2.96 -5.51 10.80
N ARG A 80 3.94 -5.97 10.01
CA ARG A 80 5.37 -5.95 10.34
C ARG A 80 5.93 -4.53 10.41
N PHE A 81 5.67 -3.70 9.41
CA PHE A 81 6.23 -2.35 9.33
C PHE A 81 5.67 -1.40 10.41
N SER A 82 4.45 -1.64 10.89
CA SER A 82 3.83 -0.88 11.98
C SER A 82 4.02 -1.50 13.37
N ALA A 83 4.92 -2.48 13.52
CA ALA A 83 5.22 -3.08 14.81
C ALA A 83 5.69 -2.03 15.84
N PRO A 84 5.28 -2.15 17.12
CA PRO A 84 5.82 -1.31 18.17
C PRO A 84 7.31 -1.61 18.36
N ASP A 85 8.06 -0.55 18.64
CA ASP A 85 9.49 -0.65 18.91
C ASP A 85 9.66 -1.13 20.36
N PRO A 86 10.31 -2.29 20.61
CA PRO A 86 10.40 -2.85 21.96
C PRO A 86 11.16 -1.92 22.93
N ALA A 87 12.01 -1.02 22.41
CA ALA A 87 12.75 -0.06 23.22
C ALA A 87 11.91 1.16 23.64
N VAL A 88 10.68 1.31 23.14
CA VAL A 88 9.85 2.50 23.38
C VAL A 88 8.65 2.14 24.25
N GLN A 89 8.49 2.88 25.34
CA GLN A 89 7.37 2.72 26.27
C GLN A 89 6.02 3.02 25.59
N SER A 90 4.96 2.35 26.06
CA SER A 90 3.59 2.56 25.59
C SER A 90 3.14 4.01 25.79
N GLY A 91 2.52 4.62 24.77
CA GLY A 91 2.03 6.01 24.86
C GLY A 91 2.77 7.00 23.94
N ASP A 92 3.63 6.52 23.04
CA ASP A 92 4.23 7.38 22.03
C ASP A 92 3.16 7.90 21.05
N ARG A 93 3.36 9.12 20.56
CA ARG A 93 2.54 9.77 19.51
C ARG A 93 2.40 8.91 18.25
N GLY A 94 3.32 7.97 18.02
CA GLY A 94 3.28 7.02 16.89
C GLY A 94 2.25 5.91 17.00
N ASP A 95 1.69 5.66 18.18
CA ASP A 95 0.76 4.54 18.37
C ASP A 95 -0.57 4.76 17.64
N ARG A 96 -1.04 6.00 17.56
CA ARG A 96 -2.27 6.35 16.83
C ARG A 96 -2.18 6.02 15.33
N PRO A 97 -1.21 6.57 14.56
CA PRO A 97 -1.12 6.26 13.13
C PRO A 97 -0.86 4.76 12.87
N ARG A 98 -0.09 4.06 13.71
CA ARG A 98 0.09 2.60 13.60
C ARG A 98 -1.24 1.84 13.70
N ARG A 99 -2.07 2.18 14.69
CA ARG A 99 -3.39 1.55 14.86
C ARG A 99 -4.29 1.82 13.67
N ILE A 100 -4.33 3.06 13.19
CA ILE A 100 -5.17 3.43 12.03
C ILE A 100 -4.72 2.65 10.79
N VAL A 101 -3.41 2.56 10.51
CA VAL A 101 -2.90 1.75 9.40
C VAL A 101 -3.34 0.29 9.53
N ARG A 102 -3.16 -0.34 10.69
CA ARG A 102 -3.56 -1.75 10.88
C ARG A 102 -5.06 -1.97 10.70
N VAL A 103 -5.89 -1.12 11.31
CA VAL A 103 -7.35 -1.22 11.21
C VAL A 103 -7.80 -1.03 9.77
N THR A 104 -7.31 0.01 9.09
CA THR A 104 -7.66 0.27 7.69
C THR A 104 -7.19 -0.85 6.77
N THR A 105 -6.01 -1.44 6.99
CA THR A 105 -5.56 -2.60 6.20
C THR A 105 -6.44 -3.83 6.42
N VAL A 106 -6.89 -4.10 7.64
CA VAL A 106 -7.84 -5.21 7.91
C VAL A 106 -9.18 -4.94 7.21
N ILE A 107 -9.71 -3.71 7.28
CA ILE A 107 -10.95 -3.33 6.59
C ILE A 107 -10.81 -3.53 5.08
N LEU A 108 -9.69 -3.14 4.48
CA LEU A 108 -9.46 -3.35 3.04
C LEU A 108 -9.44 -4.82 2.67
N VAL A 109 -8.74 -5.66 3.45
CA VAL A 109 -8.73 -7.11 3.21
C VAL A 109 -10.15 -7.66 3.23
N VAL A 110 -10.93 -7.36 4.28
CA VAL A 110 -12.33 -7.80 4.41
C VAL A 110 -13.18 -7.28 3.24
N ALA A 111 -13.04 -6.00 2.89
CA ALA A 111 -13.75 -5.39 1.77
C ALA A 111 -13.38 -6.05 0.43
N THR A 112 -12.12 -6.43 0.20
CA THR A 112 -11.69 -7.17 -0.99
C THR A 112 -12.38 -8.55 -1.06
N PHE A 113 -12.39 -9.32 0.03
CA PHE A 113 -13.05 -10.62 0.08
C PHE A 113 -14.57 -10.52 -0.17
N LEU A 114 -15.22 -9.53 0.45
CA LEU A 114 -16.64 -9.28 0.25
C LEU A 114 -16.92 -8.84 -1.19
N ASN A 115 -16.10 -7.94 -1.76
CA ASN A 115 -16.30 -7.48 -3.13
C ASN A 115 -16.17 -8.62 -4.15
N VAL A 116 -15.13 -9.46 -4.02
CA VAL A 116 -14.99 -10.68 -4.85
C VAL A 116 -16.23 -11.56 -4.75
N SER A 117 -16.74 -11.78 -3.53
CA SER A 117 -17.92 -12.61 -3.31
C SER A 117 -19.18 -12.02 -3.95
N ILE A 118 -19.41 -10.72 -3.79
CA ILE A 118 -20.56 -10.03 -4.38
C ILE A 118 -20.47 -10.01 -5.90
N LYS A 119 -19.30 -9.74 -6.49
CA LYS A 119 -19.10 -9.77 -7.94
C LYS A 119 -19.36 -11.17 -8.53
N SER A 120 -18.92 -12.22 -7.84
CA SER A 120 -19.22 -13.60 -8.25
C SER A 120 -20.72 -13.90 -8.22
N LEU A 121 -21.47 -13.39 -7.23
CA LEU A 121 -22.92 -13.52 -7.17
C LEU A 121 -23.65 -12.63 -8.18
N ALA A 122 -23.10 -11.46 -8.50
CA ALA A 122 -23.66 -10.54 -9.48
C ALA A 122 -23.69 -11.13 -10.89
N PHE A 123 -22.80 -12.08 -11.20
CA PHE A 123 -22.80 -12.80 -12.46
C PHE A 123 -24.10 -13.60 -12.70
N SER A 124 -24.68 -14.19 -11.65
CA SER A 124 -25.96 -14.93 -11.75
C SER A 124 -27.17 -14.11 -11.32
N ASN A 125 -26.97 -13.04 -10.56
CA ASN A 125 -28.03 -12.17 -10.06
C ASN A 125 -27.65 -10.70 -10.20
N PRO A 126 -28.07 -10.02 -11.29
CA PRO A 126 -27.78 -8.60 -11.50
C PRO A 126 -28.25 -7.67 -10.37
N ALA A 127 -29.23 -8.08 -9.56
CA ALA A 127 -29.68 -7.29 -8.41
C ALA A 127 -28.59 -7.12 -7.32
N MET A 128 -27.47 -7.85 -7.40
CA MET A 128 -26.33 -7.71 -6.50
C MET A 128 -25.39 -6.56 -6.89
N GLU A 129 -25.49 -6.00 -8.10
CA GLU A 129 -24.59 -4.95 -8.62
C GLU A 129 -24.56 -3.67 -7.75
N PRO A 130 -25.67 -3.15 -7.20
CA PRO A 130 -25.61 -1.96 -6.35
C PRO A 130 -24.79 -2.17 -5.06
N TYR A 131 -24.72 -3.41 -4.57
CA TYR A 131 -23.98 -3.74 -3.35
C TYR A 131 -22.47 -3.75 -3.60
N SER A 132 -22.00 -4.18 -4.78
CA SER A 132 -20.57 -4.10 -5.12
C SER A 132 -20.13 -2.64 -5.23
N ALA A 133 -20.92 -1.79 -5.88
CA ALA A 133 -20.65 -0.35 -5.97
C ALA A 133 -20.58 0.33 -4.59
N GLY A 134 -21.48 -0.06 -3.67
CA GLY A 134 -21.44 0.39 -2.28
C GLY A 134 -20.15 -0.04 -1.56
N LEU A 135 -19.73 -1.29 -1.70
CA LEU A 135 -18.47 -1.78 -1.13
C LEU A 135 -17.24 -1.11 -1.74
N GLU A 136 -17.22 -0.86 -3.04
CA GLU A 136 -16.12 -0.15 -3.71
C GLU A 136 -15.97 1.28 -3.19
N THR A 137 -17.08 1.94 -2.86
CA THR A 137 -17.06 3.26 -2.22
C THR A 137 -16.41 3.19 -0.83
N ILE A 138 -16.81 2.21 0.00
CA ILE A 138 -16.21 1.99 1.33
C ILE A 138 -14.72 1.65 1.21
N HIS A 139 -14.36 0.80 0.24
CA HIS A 139 -12.99 0.43 -0.03
C HIS A 139 -12.15 1.65 -0.43
N GLY A 140 -12.66 2.52 -1.32
CA GLY A 140 -12.00 3.76 -1.73
C GLY A 140 -11.76 4.72 -0.56
N LEU A 141 -12.77 4.96 0.29
CA LEU A 141 -12.63 5.80 1.49
C LEU A 141 -11.61 5.22 2.49
N THR A 142 -11.63 3.90 2.66
CA THR A 142 -10.68 3.21 3.54
C THR A 142 -9.26 3.30 3.00
N PHE A 143 -9.09 3.16 1.68
CA PHE A 143 -7.80 3.29 1.00
C PHE A 143 -7.22 4.70 1.17
N ILE A 144 -8.03 5.74 0.97
CA ILE A 144 -7.62 7.14 1.22
C ILE A 144 -7.18 7.31 2.67
N THR A 145 -7.96 6.79 3.63
CA THR A 145 -7.63 6.88 5.06
C THR A 145 -6.33 6.16 5.38
N GLN A 146 -6.13 4.95 4.86
CA GLN A 146 -4.90 4.18 5.03
C GLN A 146 -3.69 4.94 4.46
N PHE A 147 -3.84 5.52 3.28
CA PHE A 147 -2.79 6.27 2.60
C PHE A 147 -2.31 7.46 3.43
N PHE A 148 -3.22 8.26 3.98
CA PHE A 148 -2.84 9.35 4.88
C PHE A 148 -2.24 8.82 6.18
N ALA A 149 -2.81 7.76 6.76
CA ALA A 149 -2.31 7.16 7.99
C ALA A 149 -0.87 6.61 7.81
N SER A 150 -0.55 6.05 6.64
CA SER A 150 0.78 5.56 6.34
C SER A 150 1.81 6.68 6.18
N LEU A 151 1.44 7.79 5.54
CA LEU A 151 2.29 8.98 5.45
C LEU A 151 2.53 9.62 6.82
N LEU A 152 1.50 9.71 7.66
CA LEU A 152 1.62 10.19 9.03
C LEU A 152 2.51 9.26 9.86
N TYR A 153 2.40 7.95 9.67
CA TYR A 153 3.29 6.97 10.30
C TYR A 153 4.75 7.19 9.88
N ILE A 154 5.03 7.31 8.59
CA ILE A 154 6.38 7.56 8.08
C ILE A 154 6.92 8.91 8.59
N MET A 155 6.09 9.95 8.62
CA MET A 155 6.47 11.27 9.15
C MET A 155 6.85 11.20 10.62
N TRP A 156 6.16 10.38 11.42
CA TRP A 156 6.52 10.14 12.82
C TRP A 156 7.77 9.27 12.97
N LEU A 157 7.98 8.30 12.07
CA LEU A 157 9.16 7.44 12.07
C LEU A 157 10.43 8.21 11.65
N ALA A 158 10.28 9.18 10.74
CA ALA A 158 11.40 9.90 10.11
C ALA A 158 12.39 10.57 11.08
N PRO A 159 11.97 11.28 12.17
CA PRO A 159 12.88 11.81 13.17
C PRO A 159 13.80 10.77 13.84
N ARG A 160 13.42 9.49 13.83
CA ARG A 160 14.20 8.40 14.44
C ARG A 160 15.26 7.83 13.51
N ILE A 161 15.18 8.15 12.23
CA ILE A 161 16.14 7.80 11.17
C ILE A 161 17.16 8.96 11.09
N PRO A 162 18.47 8.70 10.99
CA PRO A 162 19.51 9.74 10.90
C PRO A 162 19.53 10.41 9.52
N SER A 163 18.40 10.98 9.08
CA SER A 163 18.24 11.67 7.80
C SER A 163 17.27 12.85 7.94
N PRO A 164 17.78 14.09 8.10
CA PRO A 164 16.93 15.27 8.31
C PRO A 164 15.98 15.53 7.13
N LYS A 165 16.40 15.19 5.91
CA LYS A 165 15.61 15.36 4.67
C LYS A 165 14.39 14.43 4.60
N MET A 166 14.38 13.31 5.32
CA MET A 166 13.29 12.33 5.28
C MET A 166 11.99 12.93 5.83
N ARG A 167 12.09 13.65 6.96
CA ARG A 167 10.94 14.28 7.62
C ARG A 167 10.31 15.35 6.74
N GLU A 168 11.14 16.19 6.13
CA GLU A 168 10.67 17.23 5.21
C GLU A 168 9.99 16.64 3.98
N THR A 169 10.56 15.57 3.40
CA THR A 169 9.98 14.89 2.25
C THR A 169 8.62 14.29 2.61
N ALA A 170 8.51 13.58 3.73
CA ALA A 170 7.25 13.00 4.19
C ALA A 170 6.17 14.07 4.42
N LYS A 171 6.53 15.21 5.04
CA LYS A 171 5.61 16.33 5.24
C LYS A 171 5.15 16.95 3.92
N ARG A 172 6.07 17.13 2.96
CA ARG A 172 5.72 17.63 1.61
C ARG A 172 4.76 16.67 0.91
N TYR A 173 5.03 15.36 0.99
CA TYR A 173 4.22 14.34 0.33
C TYR A 173 2.81 14.22 0.92
N LEU A 174 2.63 14.47 2.22
CA LEU A 174 1.32 14.52 2.86
C LEU A 174 0.35 15.49 2.18
N TRP A 175 0.85 16.63 1.70
CA TRP A 175 0.05 17.66 1.02
C TRP A 175 0.08 17.53 -0.49
N LEU A 176 1.23 17.16 -1.03
CA LEU A 176 1.43 17.07 -2.47
C LEU A 176 0.67 15.89 -3.08
N LEU A 177 0.64 14.73 -2.42
CA LEU A 177 0.05 13.52 -3.01
C LEU A 177 -1.47 13.64 -3.22
N PRO A 178 -2.28 14.14 -2.27
CA PRO A 178 -3.71 14.38 -2.50
C PRO A 178 -3.95 15.45 -3.56
N LEU A 179 -3.14 16.52 -3.51
CA LEU A 179 -3.19 17.60 -4.50
C LEU A 179 -2.78 17.11 -5.89
N LEU A 180 -1.97 16.06 -6.01
CA LEU A 180 -1.62 15.47 -7.29
C LEU A 180 -2.64 14.44 -7.76
N PHE A 181 -3.20 13.68 -6.81
CA PHE A 181 -4.16 12.63 -7.09
C PHE A 181 -5.48 13.21 -7.62
N ILE A 182 -6.07 14.19 -6.92
CA ILE A 182 -7.41 14.72 -7.27
C ILE A 182 -7.44 15.40 -8.65
N PRO A 183 -6.69 16.48 -8.92
CA PRO A 183 -6.69 17.12 -10.24
C PRO A 183 -5.97 16.28 -11.30
N GLY A 184 -5.00 15.45 -10.91
CA GLY A 184 -4.33 14.57 -11.86
C GLY A 184 -5.20 13.40 -12.33
N CYS A 185 -6.24 13.01 -11.57
CA CYS A 185 -7.32 12.16 -12.07
C CYS A 185 -8.12 12.85 -13.19
N VAL A 186 -8.36 14.17 -13.07
CA VAL A 186 -9.17 14.93 -14.04
C VAL A 186 -8.41 15.16 -15.35
N VAL A 187 -7.11 15.48 -15.28
CA VAL A 187 -6.40 15.99 -16.46
C VAL A 187 -6.05 14.88 -17.46
N LEU A 188 -5.53 13.72 -17.03
CA LEU A 188 -5.09 12.64 -17.97
C LEU A 188 -4.91 11.27 -17.28
N PHE A 189 -5.51 11.02 -16.11
CA PHE A 189 -5.21 9.84 -15.26
C PHE A 189 -3.72 9.67 -14.87
N LEU A 190 -2.85 10.63 -15.18
CA LEU A 190 -1.43 10.62 -14.82
C LEU A 190 -1.20 10.87 -13.32
N GLY A 191 -2.12 11.58 -12.66
CA GLY A 191 -2.03 11.92 -11.24
C GLY A 191 -1.78 10.72 -10.33
N PRO A 192 -2.67 9.70 -10.36
CA PRO A 192 -2.49 8.47 -9.60
C PRO A 192 -1.13 7.80 -9.82
N ILE A 193 -0.68 7.70 -11.07
CA ILE A 193 0.60 7.06 -11.41
C ILE A 193 1.76 7.80 -10.76
N VAL A 194 1.82 9.12 -10.91
CA VAL A 194 2.91 9.92 -10.33
C VAL A 194 2.85 9.87 -8.80
N ALA A 195 1.66 9.96 -8.20
CA ALA A 195 1.48 9.88 -6.75
C ALA A 195 1.99 8.53 -6.19
N ILE A 196 1.65 7.44 -6.88
CA ILE A 196 2.12 6.09 -6.57
C ILE A 196 3.64 6.03 -6.65
N VAL A 197 4.26 6.50 -7.74
CA VAL A 197 5.72 6.49 -7.92
C VAL A 197 6.42 7.28 -6.80
N MET A 198 5.89 8.45 -6.44
CA MET A 198 6.43 9.25 -5.34
C MET A 198 6.33 8.51 -4.00
N TYR A 199 5.20 7.87 -3.74
CA TYR A 199 5.00 7.03 -2.55
C TYR A 199 6.00 5.86 -2.51
N PHE A 200 6.25 5.20 -3.64
CA PHE A 200 7.28 4.17 -3.79
C PHE A 200 8.68 4.68 -3.45
N LEU A 201 9.04 5.85 -3.97
CA LEU A 201 10.34 6.46 -3.69
C LEU A 201 10.51 6.77 -2.20
N LEU A 202 9.45 7.21 -1.52
CA LEU A 202 9.48 7.43 -0.07
C LEU A 202 9.72 6.13 0.69
N LEU A 203 8.96 5.07 0.39
CA LEU A 203 9.13 3.76 1.04
C LEU A 203 10.51 3.16 0.77
N ASN A 204 11.01 3.27 -0.48
CA ASN A 204 12.35 2.78 -0.82
C ASN A 204 13.44 3.54 -0.08
N ARG A 205 13.29 4.87 0.10
CA ARG A 205 14.22 5.67 0.92
C ARG A 205 14.23 5.20 2.37
N VAL A 206 13.07 4.93 2.97
CA VAL A 206 12.99 4.37 4.33
C VAL A 206 13.68 3.02 4.41
N ARG A 207 13.45 2.12 3.43
CA ARG A 207 14.11 0.82 3.35
C ARG A 207 15.64 0.95 3.30
N THR A 208 16.17 1.82 2.44
CA THR A 208 17.62 2.03 2.33
C THR A 208 18.17 2.58 3.63
N ALA A 209 17.48 3.54 4.27
CA ALA A 209 17.93 4.09 5.55
C ALA A 209 17.97 3.05 6.67
N LEU A 210 16.97 2.16 6.76
CA LEU A 210 16.98 1.05 7.71
C LEU A 210 18.15 0.08 7.47
N ARG A 211 18.49 -0.19 6.20
CA ARG A 211 19.65 -1.00 5.84
C ARG A 211 20.96 -0.37 6.31
N THR A 212 21.11 0.95 6.14
CA THR A 212 22.29 1.68 6.61
C THR A 212 22.42 1.62 8.13
N ILE A 213 21.32 1.82 8.88
CA ILE A 213 21.34 1.72 10.35
C ILE A 213 21.76 0.31 10.80
N ARG A 214 21.24 -0.73 10.15
CA ARG A 214 21.61 -2.12 10.48
C ARG A 214 23.10 -2.38 10.27
N ALA A 215 23.67 -1.90 9.16
CA ALA A 215 25.09 -2.02 8.88
C ALA A 215 25.96 -1.32 9.94
N GLN A 216 25.55 -0.13 10.38
CA GLN A 216 26.25 0.61 11.46
C GLN A 216 26.22 -0.16 12.79
N GLN A 217 25.09 -0.78 13.15
CA GLN A 217 25.00 -1.61 14.35
C GLN A 217 25.92 -2.85 14.30
N ASP A 218 26.09 -3.44 13.11
CA ASP A 218 26.97 -4.60 12.93
C ASP A 218 28.45 -4.21 13.05
N GLU A 219 28.84 -3.01 12.58
CA GLU A 219 30.18 -2.45 12.74
C GLU A 219 30.48 -2.14 14.22
N GLU A 220 29.58 -1.44 14.92
CA GLU A 220 29.73 -1.12 16.36
C GLU A 220 29.78 -2.39 17.22
N GLY A 221 28.97 -3.40 16.90
CA GLY A 221 28.98 -4.69 17.60
C GLY A 221 30.28 -5.47 17.42
N ALA A 222 30.93 -5.35 16.26
CA ALA A 222 32.22 -6.00 16.00
C ALA A 222 33.37 -5.35 16.79
N GLU A 223 33.36 -4.03 16.95
CA GLU A 223 34.37 -3.31 17.74
C GLU A 223 34.31 -3.67 19.23
N VAL A 224 33.11 -3.80 19.80
CA VAL A 224 32.91 -4.17 21.22
C VAL A 224 33.32 -5.63 21.49
N GLY A 225 33.22 -6.52 20.52
CA GLY A 225 33.64 -7.92 20.68
C GLY A 225 35.16 -8.14 20.70
N LEU A 226 35.96 -7.14 20.31
CA LEU A 226 37.42 -7.20 20.27
C LEU A 226 38.10 -6.66 21.54
N THR A 227 37.35 -6.01 22.42
CA THR A 227 37.81 -5.44 23.70
C THR A 227 37.49 -6.33 24.88
#